data_AF-A0A645GRS7-F1
#
_entry.id   AF-A0A645GRS7-F1
#
_cell.length_a   1.000
_cell.length_b   1.000
_cell.length_c   1.000
_cell.angle_alpha   90.00
_cell.angle_beta   90.00
_cell.angle_gamma   90.00
#
_symmetry.space_group_name_H-M   'P 1'
#
loop_
_entity.id
_entity.type
_entity.pdbx_description
1 polymer ?
#
loop_
_entity_poly.entity_id
_entity_poly.type
_entity_poly.pdbx_seq_one_letter_code
_entity_poly.pdbx_strand_id
1 'polypeptide(L)' 'MVLKPEDFKIVYTVKDEEEAYTYLKGEPITGADLKGWVLVCFGKWPLGFGKASQGMIKNHFPKGLRIRKK' A
#
# COMPACT_ATOMS: atom_id res chain seq x y z
N MET A 1 5.40 -1.91 16.35
CA MET A 1 5.36 -0.56 15.74
C MET A 1 3.96 -0.33 15.21
N VAL A 2 3.21 0.60 15.80
CA VAL A 2 1.84 0.91 15.35
C VAL A 2 1.93 2.01 14.32
N LEU A 3 1.46 1.74 13.10
CA LEU A 3 1.40 2.72 12.03
C LEU A 3 0.09 3.50 12.19
N LYS A 4 0.12 4.78 12.55
CA LYS A 4 -1.10 5.62 12.51
C LYS A 4 -1.10 6.42 11.22
N PRO A 5 -2.20 6.44 10.45
CA PRO A 5 -2.27 7.21 9.20
C PRO A 5 -1.94 8.71 9.38
N GLU A 6 -2.23 9.26 10.56
CA GLU A 6 -2.01 10.67 10.93
C GLU A 6 -0.54 11.07 10.96
N ASP A 7 0.38 10.10 11.15
CA ASP A 7 1.82 10.37 11.22
C ASP A 7 2.47 10.45 9.82
N PHE A 8 1.74 10.17 8.74
CA PHE A 8 2.29 10.07 7.39
C PHE A 8 1.79 11.18 6.48
N LYS A 9 2.73 11.84 5.80
CA LYS A 9 2.43 12.90 4.82
C LYS A 9 1.61 12.42 3.62
N ILE A 10 1.73 11.15 3.24
CA ILE A 10 1.09 10.60 2.06
C ILE A 10 0.50 9.23 2.41
N VAL A 11 -0.83 9.17 2.32
CA VAL A 11 -1.62 7.96 2.60
C VAL A 11 -2.44 7.64 1.35
N TYR A 12 -2.40 6.38 0.93
CA TYR A 12 -3.25 5.85 -0.13
C TYR A 12 -4.22 4.84 0.45
N THR A 13 -5.50 5.15 0.42
CA THR A 13 -6.56 4.21 0.79
C THR A 13 -6.94 3.40 -0.44
N VAL A 14 -6.77 2.08 -0.36
CA VAL A 14 -7.21 1.18 -1.43
C VAL A 14 -8.74 1.19 -1.55
N LYS A 15 -9.24 0.99 -2.76
CA LYS A 15 -10.66 1.13 -3.11
C LYS A 15 -11.51 -0.04 -2.65
N ASP A 16 -10.95 -1.24 -2.76
CA ASP A 16 -11.65 -2.50 -2.55
C ASP A 16 -10.71 -3.57 -1.98
N GLU A 17 -11.30 -4.71 -1.60
CA GLU A 17 -10.54 -5.84 -1.08
C GLU A 17 -9.59 -6.41 -2.12
N GLU A 18 -9.94 -6.45 -3.41
CA GLU A 18 -9.10 -7.04 -4.44
C GLU A 18 -7.80 -6.26 -4.61
N GLU A 19 -7.86 -4.93 -4.56
CA GLU A 19 -6.70 -4.04 -4.55
C GLU A 19 -5.86 -4.24 -3.27
N ALA A 20 -6.48 -4.43 -2.11
CA ALA A 20 -5.78 -4.80 -0.87
C ALA A 20 -5.05 -6.14 -1.01
N TYR A 21 -5.71 -7.18 -1.54
CA TYR A 21 -5.12 -8.50 -1.76
C TYR A 21 -3.96 -8.44 -2.77
N THR A 22 -4.11 -7.65 -3.83
CA THR A 22 -3.07 -7.38 -4.83
C THR A 22 -1.85 -6.76 -4.18
N TYR A 23 -2.05 -5.74 -3.34
CA TYR A 23 -0.98 -5.16 -2.53
C TYR A 23 -0.32 -6.20 -1.59
N LEU A 24 -1.11 -7.01 -0.86
CA LEU A 24 -0.55 -8.00 0.06
C LEU A 24 0.20 -9.16 -0.65
N LYS A 25 -0.13 -9.46 -1.91
CA LYS A 25 0.63 -10.38 -2.77
C LYS A 25 1.99 -9.80 -3.21
N GLY A 26 2.18 -8.49 -3.04
CA GLY A 26 3.40 -7.79 -3.41
C GLY A 26 3.34 -7.13 -4.79
N GLU A 27 2.15 -7.03 -5.40
CA GLU A 27 1.95 -6.37 -6.69
C GLU A 27 1.88 -4.84 -6.52
N PRO A 28 2.28 -4.06 -7.53
CA PRO A 28 2.19 -2.61 -7.50
C PRO A 28 0.74 -2.13 -7.69
N ILE A 29 0.41 -0.99 -7.07
CA ILE A 29 -0.87 -0.32 -7.30
C ILE A 29 -0.68 0.71 -8.42
N THR A 30 -1.56 0.73 -9.41
CA THR A 30 -1.49 1.64 -10.56
C THR A 30 -2.57 2.72 -10.49
N GLY A 31 -2.35 3.85 -11.15
CA GLY A 31 -3.33 4.95 -11.16
C GLY A 31 -3.30 5.82 -9.90
N ALA A 32 -2.24 5.74 -9.11
CA ALA A 32 -2.00 6.62 -7.98
C ALA A 32 -1.04 7.73 -8.41
N ASP A 33 -1.55 8.95 -8.61
CA ASP A 33 -0.75 10.14 -8.93
C ASP A 33 -0.11 10.72 -7.66
N LEU A 34 0.71 9.89 -7.00
CA LEU A 34 1.42 10.21 -5.78
C LEU A 34 2.93 10.14 -6.01
N LYS A 35 3.70 10.83 -5.17
CA LYS A 35 5.16 10.85 -5.24
C LYS A 35 5.79 10.69 -3.87
N GLY A 36 6.71 9.75 -3.74
CA GLY A 36 7.47 9.52 -2.50
C GLY A 36 7.02 8.28 -1.74
N TRP A 37 7.29 8.24 -0.43
CA TRP A 37 6.84 7.14 0.42
C TRP A 37 5.38 7.30 0.78
N VAL A 38 4.62 6.23 0.61
CA VAL A 38 3.17 6.20 0.79
C VAL A 38 2.81 5.08 1.76
N LEU A 39 2.02 5.42 2.77
CA LEU A 39 1.36 4.42 3.60
C LEU A 39 0.12 3.91 2.85
N VAL A 40 0.03 2.61 2.61
CA VAL A 40 -1.13 1.95 2.00
C VAL A 40 -2.07 1.49 3.11
N CYS A 41 -3.34 1.87 3.03
CA CYS A 41 -4.36 1.59 4.03
C CYS A 41 -5.60 0.92 3.39
N PHE A 42 -6.22 -0.02 4.09
CA PHE A 42 -7.57 -0.49 3.81
C PHE A 42 -8.54 0.11 4.84
N GLY A 43 -9.36 1.07 4.40
CA GLY A 43 -10.14 1.90 5.30
C GLY A 43 -9.25 2.65 6.30
N LYS A 44 -9.41 2.36 7.60
CA LYS A 44 -8.61 2.95 8.70
C LYS A 44 -7.38 2.12 9.08
N TRP A 45 -7.17 0.97 8.45
CA TRP A 45 -6.14 0.01 8.83
C TRP A 45 -4.91 0.13 7.93
N PRO A 46 -3.71 0.38 8.47
CA PRO A 46 -2.47 0.39 7.71
C PRO A 46 -2.10 -1.04 7.27
N LEU A 47 -1.87 -1.23 5.97
CA LEU A 47 -1.38 -2.50 5.43
C LEU A 47 0.15 -2.52 5.37
N GLY A 48 0.76 -1.40 4.96
CA GLY A 48 2.20 -1.29 4.83
C GLY A 48 2.63 -0.10 3.99
N PHE A 49 3.86 -0.12 3.47
CA PHE A 49 4.42 0.95 2.67
C PHE A 49 4.56 0.61 1.19
N GLY A 50 4.50 1.65 0.37
CA GLY A 50 4.95 1.63 -1.01
C GLY A 50 5.69 2.90 -1.37
N LYS A 51 6.41 2.87 -2.49
CA LYS A 51 7.08 4.04 -3.06
C LYS A 51 6.36 4.45 -4.34
N ALA A 52 5.70 5.60 -4.30
CA ALA A 52 4.97 6.16 -5.42
C ALA A 52 5.89 6.94 -6.36
N SER A 53 5.80 6.60 -7.66
CA SER A 53 6.53 7.25 -8.74
C SER A 53 5.88 6.88 -10.07
N GLN A 54 5.80 7.84 -11.01
CA GLN A 54 5.29 7.62 -12.37
C GLN A 54 3.87 7.01 -12.41
N GLY A 55 2.95 7.49 -11.58
CA GLY A 55 1.56 7.00 -11.54
C GLY A 55 1.39 5.60 -10.94
N MET A 56 2.42 5.06 -10.28
CA MET A 56 2.39 3.74 -9.65
C MET A 56 2.96 3.78 -8.23
N ILE A 57 2.36 3.02 -7.32
CA ILE A 57 2.91 2.72 -5.99
C ILE A 57 3.64 1.38 -6.07
N LYS A 58 4.97 1.43 -6.07
CA LYS A 58 5.81 0.22 -5.98
C LYS A 58 5.68 -0.38 -4.59
N ASN A 59 5.31 -1.64 -4.55
CA ASN A 59 5.10 -2.37 -3.32
C ASN A 59 6.41 -2.55 -2.53
N HIS A 60 6.42 -2.11 -1.26
CA HIS A 60 7.53 -2.33 -0.33
C HIS A 60 7.11 -3.24 0.85
N PHE A 61 6.13 -4.10 0.61
CA PHE A 61 5.67 -5.10 1.56
C PHE A 61 6.71 -6.24 1.67
N PRO A 62 7.12 -6.64 2.89
CA PRO A 62 8.16 -7.65 3.09
C PRO A 62 7.85 -8.95 2.36
N LYS A 63 8.83 -9.45 1.59
CA LYS A 63 8.63 -10.64 0.73
C LYS A 63 8.16 -11.88 1.50
N GLY A 64 8.64 -12.06 2.74
CA GLY A 64 8.27 -13.19 3.60
C GLY A 64 6.86 -13.10 4.21
N LEU A 65 6.21 -11.93 4.16
CA LEU A 65 4.85 -11.74 4.66
C LEU A 65 3.80 -11.76 3.54
N ARG A 66 4.24 -11.87 2.28
CA ARG A 66 3.33 -11.85 1.13
C ARG A 66 2.41 -13.05 1.15
N ILE A 67 1.12 -12.79 0.98
CA ILE A 67 0.12 -13.84 0.91
C ILE A 67 0.14 -14.51 -0.47
N ARG A 68 -0.12 -15.81 -0.50
CA ARG A 68 -0.17 -16.62 -1.73
C ARG A 68 -1.58 -17.03 -2.14
N LYS A 69 -2.54 -16.92 -1.22
CA LYS A 69 -3.96 -17.25 -1.42
C LYS A 69 -4.81 -16.14 -0.81
N LYS A 70 -5.98 -15.90 -1.42
CA LYS A 70 -7.03 -15.05 -0.85
C LYS A 70 -7.73 -15.83 0.27
#